data_AF-A0A352R7F1-F1
#
_entry.id   AF-A0A352R7F1-F1
#
_cell.length_a   1.000
_cell.length_b   1.000
_cell.length_c   1.000
_cell.angle_alpha   90.00
_cell.angle_beta   90.00
_cell.angle_gamma   90.00
#
_symmetry.space_group_name_H-M   'P 1'
#
loop_
_entity.id
_entity.type
_entity.pdbx_description
1 polymer ?
#
loop_
_entity_poly.entity_id
_entity_poly.type
_entity_poly.pdbx_seq_one_letter_code
_entity_poly.pdbx_strand_id
1 'polypeptide(L)'
;MERDKKPIIDITIFFVSLLTMIFWISINQINVYDNKFIGIIAEMIWLPFILLIFVLPILTFVLVSSRKFKNSKILFLSLAIQVTTLIIQFTK
;
A
#
# COMPACT_ATOMS: atom_id res chain seq x y z
N MET A 1 18.43 -21.20 -5.96
CA MET A 1 17.51 -21.09 -4.80
C MET A 1 16.62 -19.84 -4.85
N GLU A 2 16.36 -19.27 -6.03
CA GLU A 2 15.72 -17.93 -6.19
C GLU A 2 14.27 -18.00 -6.73
N ARG A 3 13.79 -19.20 -7.10
CA ARG A 3 12.45 -19.39 -7.68
C ARG A 3 11.32 -19.36 -6.64
N ASP A 4 11.57 -19.81 -5.41
CA ASP A 4 10.53 -19.91 -4.38
C ASP A 4 10.20 -18.59 -3.67
N LYS A 5 11.09 -17.59 -3.71
CA LYS A 5 10.84 -16.31 -3.02
C LYS A 5 9.94 -15.35 -3.80
N LYS A 6 9.83 -15.53 -5.13
CA LYS A 6 9.01 -14.68 -6.01
C LYS A 6 7.53 -14.62 -5.60
N PRO A 7 6.82 -15.74 -5.36
CA PRO A 7 5.41 -15.68 -4.98
C PRO A 7 5.20 -15.03 -3.61
N ILE A 8 6.10 -15.26 -2.65
CA ILE A 8 5.98 -14.69 -1.29
C ILE A 8 6.07 -13.16 -1.35
N ILE A 9 7.05 -12.61 -2.08
CA ILE A 9 7.22 -11.16 -2.21
C ILE A 9 5.97 -10.52 -2.84
N ASP A 10 5.39 -11.15 -3.87
CA ASP A 10 4.20 -10.63 -4.55
C ASP A 10 2.99 -10.59 -3.61
N ILE A 11 2.82 -11.65 -2.83
CA ILE A 11 1.77 -11.75 -1.81
C ILE A 11 1.99 -10.71 -0.71
N THR A 12 3.23 -10.52 -0.23
CA THR A 12 3.56 -9.50 0.76
C THR A 12 3.21 -8.10 0.25
N ILE A 13 3.63 -7.75 -0.98
CA ILE A 13 3.31 -6.45 -1.58
C ILE A 13 1.80 -6.26 -1.67
N PHE A 14 1.06 -7.29 -2.08
CA PHE A 14 -0.40 -7.24 -2.14
C PHE A 14 -1.03 -6.95 -0.77
N PHE A 15 -0.66 -7.70 0.28
CA PHE A 15 -1.19 -7.48 1.63
C PHE A 15 -0.82 -6.11 2.20
N VAL A 16 0.42 -5.66 2.01
CA VAL A 16 0.86 -4.33 2.45
C VAL A 16 0.08 -3.23 1.71
N SER A 17 -0.20 -3.42 0.41
CA SER A 17 -1.01 -2.47 -0.37
C SER A 17 -2.44 -2.40 0.15
N LEU A 18 -3.05 -3.55 0.45
CA LEU A 18 -4.40 -3.64 1.00
C LEU A 18 -4.48 -2.98 2.38
N LEU A 19 -3.51 -3.26 3.25
CA LEU A 19 -3.41 -2.63 4.57
C LEU A 19 -3.26 -1.12 4.45
N THR A 20 -2.42 -0.66 3.52
CA THR A 20 -2.21 0.77 3.27
C THR A 20 -3.51 1.46 2.84
N MET A 21 -4.24 0.86 1.91
CA MET A 21 -5.53 1.38 1.45
C MET A 21 -6.56 1.43 2.58
N ILE A 22 -6.71 0.35 3.35
CA ILE A 22 -7.66 0.28 4.46
C ILE A 22 -7.34 1.34 5.50
N PHE A 23 -6.09 1.43 5.93
CA PHE A 23 -5.66 2.45 6.89
C PHE A 23 -5.97 3.86 6.37
N TRP A 24 -5.64 4.13 5.10
CA TRP A 24 -5.86 5.44 4.51
C TRP A 24 -7.35 5.81 4.43
N ILE A 25 -8.22 4.86 4.12
CA ILE A 25 -9.67 5.11 4.11
C ILE A 25 -10.17 5.32 5.55
N SER A 26 -9.75 4.48 6.51
CA SER A 26 -10.20 4.57 7.90
C SER A 26 -9.81 5.89 8.57
N ILE A 27 -8.55 6.33 8.45
CA ILE A 27 -8.09 7.60 9.03
C ILE A 27 -8.81 8.80 8.43
N ASN A 28 -9.28 8.66 7.21
CA ASN A 28 -9.95 9.71 6.48
C ASN A 28 -11.45 9.82 6.77
N GLN A 29 -12.06 8.77 7.33
CA GLN A 29 -13.48 8.70 7.69
C GLN A 29 -13.74 8.88 9.20
N ILE A 30 -12.77 8.52 10.04
CA ILE A 30 -12.91 8.55 11.50
C ILE A 30 -12.29 9.82 12.05
N ASN A 31 -13.02 10.56 12.89
CA ASN A 31 -12.44 11.66 13.66
C ASN A 31 -11.56 11.11 14.80
N VAL A 32 -10.27 10.93 14.51
CA VAL A 32 -9.31 10.39 15.49
C VAL A 32 -9.03 11.32 16.67
N TYR A 33 -9.44 12.59 16.59
CA TYR A 33 -9.27 13.55 17.66
C TYR A 33 -10.34 13.44 18.77
N ASP A 34 -11.43 12.69 18.52
CA ASP A 34 -12.46 12.45 19.54
C ASP A 34 -11.95 11.59 20.70
N ASN A 35 -10.96 10.73 20.44
CA ASN A 35 -10.30 9.93 21.48
C ASN A 35 -8.79 10.15 21.44
N LYS A 36 -8.26 10.80 22.47
CA LYS A 36 -6.83 11.12 22.61
C LYS A 36 -5.90 9.92 22.40
N PHE A 37 -6.27 8.74 22.88
CA PHE A 37 -5.44 7.54 22.73
C PHE A 37 -5.38 7.05 21.27
N ILE A 38 -6.53 7.06 20.59
CA ILE A 38 -6.63 6.68 19.18
C ILE A 38 -5.89 7.71 18.30
N GLY A 39 -6.01 9.00 18.61
CA GLY A 39 -5.30 10.08 17.94
C GLY A 39 -3.78 9.90 17.95
N ILE A 40 -3.19 9.63 19.12
CA ILE A 40 -1.74 9.43 19.26
C ILE A 40 -1.26 8.23 18.41
N ILE A 41 -1.97 7.10 18.47
CA ILE A 41 -1.62 5.91 17.68
C ILE A 41 -1.74 6.20 16.19
N ALA A 42 -2.82 6.88 15.78
CA ALA A 42 -3.06 7.24 14.41
C ALA A 42 -1.95 8.14 13.86
N GLU A 43 -1.53 9.17 14.61
CA GLU A 43 -0.45 10.07 14.22
C GLU A 43 0.90 9.36 14.08
N MET A 44 1.24 8.46 15.01
CA MET A 44 2.48 7.67 14.93
C MET A 44 2.51 6.77 13.68
N ILE A 45 1.37 6.20 13.30
CA ILE A 45 1.25 5.29 12.15
C ILE A 45 1.03 6.06 10.83
N TRP A 46 0.56 7.31 10.90
CA TRP A 46 0.23 8.09 9.71
C TRP A 46 1.45 8.33 8.81
N LEU A 47 2.59 8.73 9.39
CA LEU A 47 3.83 8.99 8.66
C LEU A 47 4.37 7.79 7.85
N PRO A 48 4.51 6.58 8.42
CA PRO A 48 4.96 5.43 7.64
C PRO A 48 3.96 5.06 6.54
N PHE A 49 2.65 5.19 6.78
CA PHE A 49 1.64 4.85 5.79
C PHE A 49 1.55 5.84 4.63
N ILE A 50 1.68 7.14 4.87
CA ILE A 50 1.73 8.13 3.78
C ILE A 50 2.98 7.92 2.91
N LEU A 51 4.11 7.54 3.52
CA LEU A 51 5.31 7.18 2.76
C LEU A 51 5.07 5.95 1.87
N LEU A 52 4.38 4.94 2.39
CA LEU A 52 4.02 3.74 1.63
C LEU A 52 3.13 4.05 0.41
N ILE A 53 2.21 5.02 0.51
CA ILE A 53 1.35 5.43 -0.61
C ILE A 53 2.16 5.89 -1.83
N PHE A 54 3.29 6.55 -1.61
CA PHE A 54 4.15 7.01 -2.71
C PHE A 54 5.21 5.99 -3.12
N VAL A 55 5.79 5.27 -2.16
CA VAL A 55 6.92 4.37 -2.41
C VAL A 55 6.49 3.01 -2.98
N LEU A 56 5.40 2.42 -2.48
CA LEU A 56 4.89 1.12 -2.97
C LEU A 56 4.59 1.07 -4.47
N PRO A 57 3.91 2.06 -5.09
CA PRO A 57 3.65 2.04 -6.53
C PRO A 57 4.93 2.04 -7.35
N ILE A 58 5.95 2.80 -6.93
CA ILE A 58 7.25 2.83 -7.61
C ILE A 58 7.93 1.45 -7.49
N LEU A 59 8.00 0.89 -6.28
CA LEU A 59 8.61 -0.43 -6.06
C LEU A 59 7.89 -1.54 -6.84
N THR A 60 6.56 -1.53 -6.82
CA THR A 60 5.74 -2.54 -7.51
C THR A 60 5.92 -2.41 -9.03
N PHE A 61 5.95 -1.19 -9.55
CA PHE A 61 6.23 -0.94 -10.97
C PHE A 61 7.61 -1.46 -11.38
N VAL A 62 8.66 -1.12 -10.62
CA VAL A 62 10.03 -1.60 -10.88
C VAL A 62 10.09 -3.13 -10.91
N LEU A 63 9.42 -3.81 -9.97
CA LEU A 63 9.36 -5.27 -9.94
C LEU A 63 8.63 -5.86 -11.15
N VAL A 64 7.51 -5.28 -11.55
CA VAL A 64 6.75 -5.71 -12.74
C VAL A 64 7.58 -5.53 -14.02
N SER A 65 8.25 -4.38 -14.17
CA SER A 65 9.13 -4.09 -15.31
C SER A 65 10.34 -5.02 -15.35
N SER A 66 10.98 -5.26 -14.21
CA SER A 66 12.12 -6.20 -14.10
C SER A 66 11.75 -7.62 -14.52
N ARG A 67 10.51 -8.05 -14.25
CA ARG A 67 9.98 -9.36 -14.65
C ARG A 67 9.45 -9.41 -16.08
N LYS A 68 9.63 -8.34 -16.87
CA LYS A 68 9.12 -8.21 -18.25
C LYS A 68 7.62 -8.48 -18.33
N PHE A 69 6.86 -8.09 -17.31
CA PHE A 69 5.41 -8.28 -17.21
C PHE A 69 4.93 -9.76 -17.23
N LYS A 70 5.84 -10.74 -17.14
CA LYS A 70 5.47 -12.17 -17.13
C LYS A 70 4.98 -12.59 -15.74
N ASN A 71 3.91 -13.38 -15.68
CA ASN A 71 3.36 -14.01 -14.46
C ASN A 71 3.18 -13.08 -13.24
N SER A 72 2.87 -11.80 -13.47
CA SER A 72 2.84 -10.77 -12.41
C SER A 72 1.42 -10.32 -12.03
N LYS A 73 0.42 -11.21 -12.15
CA LYS A 73 -1.01 -10.87 -11.94
C LYS A 73 -1.28 -10.22 -10.57
N ILE A 74 -0.68 -10.75 -9.51
CA ILE A 74 -0.81 -10.21 -8.14
C ILE A 74 -0.19 -8.82 -8.03
N LEU A 75 0.96 -8.58 -8.66
CA LEU A 75 1.61 -7.27 -8.66
C LEU A 75 0.79 -6.23 -9.45
N PHE A 76 0.15 -6.62 -10.55
CA PHE A 76 -0.78 -5.74 -11.27
C PHE A 76 -2.02 -5.39 -10.43
N LEU A 77 -2.58 -6.37 -9.72
CA LEU A 77 -3.68 -6.11 -8.78
C LEU A 77 -3.23 -5.17 -7.65
N SER A 78 -2.01 -5.36 -7.14
CA SER A 78 -1.41 -4.48 -6.13
C SER A 78 -1.23 -3.06 -6.67
N LEU A 79 -0.75 -2.89 -7.90
CA LEU A 79 -0.65 -1.58 -8.57
C LEU A 79 -2.02 -0.91 -8.69
N ALA A 80 -3.07 -1.65 -9.06
CA ALA A 80 -4.41 -1.07 -9.16
C ALA A 80 -4.91 -0.54 -7.79
N ILE A 81 -4.67 -1.28 -6.72
CA ILE A 81 -4.97 -0.85 -5.34
C ILE A 81 -4.17 0.40 -4.97
N GLN A 82 -2.86 0.41 -5.25
CA GLN A 82 -1.97 1.54 -4.93
C GLN A 82 -2.34 2.80 -5.71
N VAL A 83 -2.65 2.69 -7.00
CA VAL A 83 -3.13 3.80 -7.84
C VAL A 83 -4.47 4.32 -7.32
N THR A 84 -5.39 3.44 -6.95
CA THR A 84 -6.67 3.85 -6.34
C THR A 84 -6.43 4.61 -5.03
N THR A 85 -5.51 4.15 -4.20
CA THR A 85 -5.13 4.81 -2.94
C THR A 85 -4.51 6.19 -3.20
N LEU A 86 -3.66 6.32 -4.23
CA LEU A 86 -3.12 7.62 -4.67
C LEU A 86 -4.22 8.57 -5.15
N ILE A 87 -5.17 8.08 -5.96
CA ILE A 87 -6.30 8.88 -6.41
C ILE A 87 -7.09 9.39 -5.20
N ILE A 88 -7.45 8.51 -4.27
CA ILE A 88 -8.15 8.89 -3.03
C ILE A 88 -7.37 9.98 -2.29
N GLN A 89 -6.04 9.85 -2.19
CA GLN A 89 -5.19 10.83 -1.52
C GLN A 89 -5.21 12.22 -2.19
N PHE A 90 -5.27 12.28 -3.52
CA PHE A 90 -5.29 13.56 -4.24
C PHE A 90 -6.69 14.15 -4.43
N THR A 91 -7.74 13.32 -4.36
CA THR A 91 -9.14 13.76 -4.49
C THR A 91 -9.77 14.18 -3.17
N LYS A 92 -9.08 13.94 -2.05
CA LYS A 92 -9.51 14.38 -0.74
C LYS A 92 -9.13 15.83 -0.49
#